data_AF-A0A2W6Z9U4-F1
#
_entry.id   AF-A0A2W6Z9U4-F1
#
_cell.length_a   1.000
_cell.length_b   1.000
_cell.length_c   1.000
_cell.angle_alpha   90.00
_cell.angle_beta   90.00
_cell.angle_gamma   90.00
#
_symmetry.space_group_name_H-M   'P 1'
#
loop_
_entity.id
_entity.type
_entity.pdbx_description
1 polymer ?
#
loop_
_entity_poly.entity_id
_entity_poly.type
_entity_poly.pdbx_seq_one_letter_code
_entity_poly.pdbx_strand_id
1 'polypeptide(L)'
;MSTNYQFGDRYLEYLFDNYPDTDVSILSRLEEVIENTNWDNPISSLDWNNLAVIDLINASQEEDLQVKTSIVAKAKAKLERGFALDLNLHCAAHYILIQSILGDDAGAHSLVLHTVVNMPQTAEYEKNTVVSLIYLPALSRGTQELELMLKAESGYQQANMLLAEVIRRSQFVFYNSFGTRFLKLANQIFHDSSAICLMLGVTHLMANQSEGVAYLQHGRKLTPENPAILQGLYLAYRGFGDLGKAKYWMDQANDWRLKLGRENASWQWTSLLVDEAMTYVSFDEDVVMAVEPNFKSIVTSVLIAQGDWFEREIEFWRDNIQEGMTIIDVGANAGVYAFSAAKRVGATGRVLAIEPFSACVNYLNETCRVNQFDWVNVCAGAASDRNGKAKLSVGLASELNEVVADDSVVSGNFEEVDCFTLDSLLDKYDVKRVDFLKIDAEGHELQVLKGSDRLLQEFAPIILYENIAGAQGSNLPVADYLRECNYKLFYYQPYLKNLIPIEIGHDFQGNLNIIAIPQ
;
A
#
# COMPACT_ATOMS: atom_id res chain seq x y z
N MET A 1 12.04 37.32 16.22
CA MET A 1 12.65 36.56 15.12
C MET A 1 11.86 36.90 13.86
N SER A 2 12.49 37.17 12.72
CA SER A 2 11.72 37.37 11.48
C SER A 2 11.07 36.05 11.08
N THR A 3 9.89 36.13 10.45
CA THR A 3 9.08 35.00 10.00
C THR A 3 9.85 34.05 9.08
N ASN A 4 10.79 34.57 8.27
CA ASN A 4 11.72 33.77 7.47
C ASN A 4 12.51 32.74 8.28
N TYR A 5 13.06 33.12 9.45
CA TYR A 5 13.82 32.17 10.28
C TYR A 5 12.90 31.08 10.84
N GLN A 6 11.70 31.44 11.28
CA GLN A 6 10.76 30.46 11.83
C GLN A 6 10.34 29.41 10.80
N PHE A 7 10.04 29.81 9.56
CA PHE A 7 9.67 28.88 8.50
C PHE A 7 10.86 28.08 7.96
N GLY A 8 12.03 28.71 7.87
CA GLY A 8 13.27 28.05 7.47
C GLY A 8 13.69 26.96 8.46
N ASP A 9 13.74 27.30 9.75
CA ASP A 9 14.07 26.35 10.83
C ASP A 9 13.12 25.14 10.78
N ARG A 10 11.83 25.39 10.57
CA ARG A 10 10.82 24.34 10.46
C ARG A 10 11.04 23.38 9.29
N TYR A 11 11.46 23.90 8.14
CA TYR A 11 11.77 23.06 6.98
C TYR A 11 13.04 22.24 7.20
N LEU A 12 14.06 22.84 7.82
CA LEU A 12 15.32 22.16 8.13
C LEU A 12 15.11 21.06 9.18
N GLU A 13 14.27 21.26 10.21
CA GLU A 13 13.85 20.22 11.14
C GLU A 13 13.26 19.01 10.38
N TYR A 14 12.27 19.25 9.52
CA TYR A 14 11.68 18.20 8.68
C TYR A 14 12.73 17.46 7.84
N LEU A 15 13.66 18.20 7.24
CA LEU A 15 14.71 17.62 6.41
C LEU A 15 15.65 16.74 7.23
N PHE A 16 16.14 17.20 8.38
CA PHE A 16 17.08 16.43 9.20
C PHE A 16 16.43 15.22 9.89
N ASP A 17 15.16 15.33 10.28
CA ASP A 17 14.41 14.22 10.88
C ASP A 17 14.24 13.05 9.90
N ASN A 18 14.11 13.35 8.60
CA ASN A 18 13.84 12.34 7.57
C ASN A 18 15.09 12.00 6.72
N TYR A 19 16.08 12.89 6.65
CA TYR A 19 17.24 12.83 5.76
C TYR A 19 18.50 13.39 6.48
N PRO A 20 19.01 12.69 7.51
CA PRO A 20 20.07 13.20 8.37
C PRO A 20 21.41 13.42 7.65
N ASP A 21 21.68 12.69 6.57
CA ASP A 21 22.94 12.73 5.81
C ASP A 21 22.91 13.72 4.62
N THR A 22 22.10 14.77 4.69
CA THR A 22 21.92 15.72 3.57
C THR A 22 23.21 16.50 3.25
N ASP A 23 23.55 16.58 1.96
CA ASP A 23 24.73 17.28 1.43
C ASP A 23 24.69 18.80 1.70
N VAL A 24 25.83 19.39 2.05
CA VAL A 24 26.00 20.84 2.31
C VAL A 24 25.55 21.69 1.11
N SER A 25 25.78 21.23 -0.11
CA SER A 25 25.34 21.92 -1.33
C SER A 25 23.83 22.01 -1.46
N ILE A 26 23.09 21.03 -0.95
CA ILE A 26 21.62 21.05 -0.88
C ILE A 26 21.17 22.09 0.14
N LEU A 27 21.80 22.11 1.32
CA LEU A 27 21.49 23.06 2.39
C LEU A 27 21.64 24.51 1.91
N SER A 28 22.75 24.86 1.25
CA SER A 28 22.96 26.21 0.73
C SER A 28 21.91 26.63 -0.31
N ARG A 29 21.46 25.70 -1.17
CA ARG A 29 20.38 25.98 -2.13
C ARG A 29 19.04 26.19 -1.43
N LEU A 30 18.76 25.43 -0.38
CA LEU A 30 17.53 25.57 0.40
C LEU A 30 17.50 26.88 1.18
N GLU A 31 18.63 27.31 1.75
CA GLU A 31 18.77 28.63 2.39
C GLU A 31 18.39 29.75 1.42
N GLU A 32 18.89 29.71 0.17
CA GLU A 32 18.53 30.68 -0.87
C GLU A 32 17.02 30.67 -1.19
N VAL A 33 16.39 29.49 -1.27
CA VAL A 33 14.94 29.37 -1.48
C VAL A 33 14.16 29.98 -0.30
N ILE A 34 14.58 29.70 0.94
CA ILE A 34 13.93 30.21 2.16
C ILE A 34 14.04 31.73 2.24
N GLU A 35 15.23 32.28 1.95
CA GLU A 35 15.48 33.73 2.01
C GLU A 35 14.70 34.50 0.93
N ASN A 36 14.59 33.93 -0.27
CA ASN A 36 13.88 34.55 -1.39
C ASN A 36 12.36 34.42 -1.31
N THR A 37 11.83 33.57 -0.42
CA THR A 37 10.39 33.37 -0.26
C THR A 37 9.75 34.54 0.50
N ASN A 38 8.68 35.11 -0.05
CA ASN A 38 7.88 36.14 0.63
C ASN A 38 6.82 35.50 1.52
N TRP A 39 7.22 35.14 2.73
CA TRP A 39 6.39 34.41 3.68
C TRP A 39 5.17 35.18 4.21
N ASP A 40 5.32 36.49 4.43
CA ASP A 40 4.27 37.32 5.03
C ASP A 40 3.24 37.80 4.02
N ASN A 41 3.66 38.05 2.78
CA ASN A 41 2.81 38.53 1.71
C ASN A 41 3.14 37.82 0.38
N PRO A 42 2.75 36.55 0.23
CA PRO A 42 3.06 35.74 -0.94
C PRO A 42 2.50 36.35 -2.23
N ILE A 43 3.39 36.55 -3.22
CA ILE A 43 3.05 37.16 -4.51
C ILE A 43 3.32 36.25 -5.70
N SER A 44 4.26 35.31 -5.57
CA SER A 44 4.62 34.35 -6.60
C SER A 44 4.00 32.98 -6.33
N SER A 45 3.91 32.15 -7.37
CA SER A 45 3.48 30.76 -7.24
C SER A 45 4.40 29.94 -6.31
N LEU A 46 5.70 30.23 -6.32
CA LEU A 46 6.69 29.62 -5.41
C LEU A 46 6.45 30.00 -3.95
N ASP A 47 6.08 31.25 -3.66
CA ASP A 47 5.75 31.66 -2.29
C ASP A 47 4.55 30.87 -1.76
N TRP A 48 3.51 30.73 -2.59
CA TRP A 48 2.32 29.95 -2.26
C TRP A 48 2.63 28.46 -2.08
N ASN A 49 3.49 27.89 -2.93
CA ASN A 49 3.96 26.52 -2.80
C ASN A 49 4.71 26.31 -1.47
N ASN A 50 5.69 27.15 -1.18
CA ASN A 50 6.53 27.02 0.00
C ASN A 50 5.71 27.17 1.29
N LEU A 51 4.76 28.10 1.33
CA LEU A 51 3.80 28.23 2.43
C LEU A 51 2.88 27.02 2.59
N ALA A 52 2.52 26.35 1.50
CA ALA A 52 1.73 25.13 1.56
C ALA A 52 2.57 23.95 2.05
N VAL A 53 3.83 23.84 1.63
CA VAL A 53 4.78 22.83 2.11
C VAL A 53 4.96 22.92 3.62
N ILE A 54 5.10 24.12 4.18
CA ILE A 54 5.16 24.28 5.63
C ILE A 54 3.85 23.86 6.31
N ASP A 55 2.70 24.22 5.75
CA ASP A 55 1.42 23.75 6.29
C ASP A 55 1.35 22.21 6.28
N LEU A 56 1.84 21.54 5.24
CA LEU A 56 1.84 20.08 5.15
C LEU A 56 2.77 19.43 6.16
N ILE A 57 3.96 20.01 6.39
CA ILE A 57 4.88 19.59 7.46
C ILE A 57 4.22 19.76 8.83
N ASN A 58 3.50 20.86 9.06
CA ASN A 58 2.78 21.05 10.32
C ASN A 58 1.62 20.05 10.46
N ALA A 59 0.89 19.78 9.38
CA ALA A 59 -0.19 18.81 9.38
C ALA A 59 0.31 17.38 9.64
N SER A 60 1.51 17.01 9.17
CA SER A 60 2.05 15.67 9.38
C SER A 60 2.44 15.40 10.84
N GLN A 61 2.73 16.46 11.61
CA GLN A 61 3.09 16.39 13.02
C GLN A 61 1.90 16.71 13.97
N GLU A 62 0.73 17.02 13.42
CA GLU A 62 -0.46 17.37 14.22
C GLU A 62 -1.23 16.11 14.63
N GLU A 63 -1.47 15.96 15.93
CA GLU A 63 -2.22 14.84 16.51
C GLU A 63 -3.73 15.10 16.50
N ASP A 64 -4.16 16.37 16.63
CA ASP A 64 -5.58 16.72 16.57
C ASP A 64 -6.09 16.66 15.12
N LEU A 65 -6.92 15.66 14.82
CA LEU A 65 -7.44 15.41 13.47
C LEU A 65 -8.29 16.57 12.92
N GLN A 66 -8.98 17.34 13.77
CA GLN A 66 -9.76 18.50 13.32
C GLN A 66 -8.83 19.64 12.93
N VAL A 67 -7.78 19.88 13.72
CA VAL A 67 -6.75 20.89 13.41
C VAL A 67 -6.00 20.47 12.15
N LYS A 68 -5.57 19.21 12.05
CA LYS A 68 -4.92 18.64 10.87
C LYS A 68 -5.76 18.84 9.61
N THR A 69 -7.06 18.52 9.67
CA THR A 69 -8.00 18.74 8.56
C THR A 69 -8.05 20.22 8.14
N SER A 70 -8.08 21.13 9.11
CA SER A 70 -8.04 22.58 8.85
C SER A 70 -6.74 23.03 8.18
N ILE A 71 -5.59 22.51 8.63
CA ILE A 71 -4.28 22.83 8.06
C ILE A 71 -4.17 22.31 6.62
N VAL A 72 -4.58 21.06 6.37
CA VAL A 72 -4.57 20.48 5.01
C VAL A 72 -5.46 21.26 4.05
N ALA A 73 -6.64 21.70 4.50
CA ALA A 73 -7.52 22.55 3.69
C ALA A 73 -6.88 23.91 3.35
N LYS A 74 -6.12 24.51 4.28
CA LYS A 74 -5.37 25.75 4.03
C LYS A 74 -4.23 25.51 3.03
N ALA A 75 -3.47 24.43 3.18
CA ALA A 75 -2.41 24.05 2.25
C ALA A 75 -2.98 23.90 0.82
N LYS A 76 -4.11 23.19 0.68
CA LYS A 76 -4.81 22.99 -0.59
C LYS A 76 -5.19 24.33 -1.25
N ALA A 77 -5.79 25.25 -0.49
CA ALA A 77 -6.17 26.57 -0.99
C ALA A 77 -4.95 27.43 -1.41
N LYS A 78 -3.83 27.32 -0.70
CA LYS A 78 -2.56 27.98 -1.07
C LYS A 78 -2.03 27.44 -2.40
N LEU A 79 -2.03 26.11 -2.58
CA LEU A 79 -1.59 25.47 -3.83
C LEU A 79 -2.47 25.84 -5.02
N GLU A 80 -3.80 25.86 -4.85
CA GLU A 80 -4.73 26.32 -5.89
C GLU A 80 -4.46 27.77 -6.30
N ARG A 81 -4.20 28.64 -5.30
CA ARG A 81 -3.88 30.04 -5.55
C ARG A 81 -2.55 30.20 -6.28
N GLY A 82 -1.52 29.48 -5.86
CA GLY A 82 -0.22 29.48 -6.53
C GLY A 82 -0.31 28.97 -7.96
N PHE A 83 -1.03 27.86 -8.18
CA PHE A 83 -1.27 27.29 -9.50
C PHE A 83 -2.01 28.24 -10.44
N ALA A 84 -3.00 28.98 -9.94
CA ALA A 84 -3.79 29.91 -10.76
C ALA A 84 -3.00 31.13 -11.30
N LEU A 85 -1.81 31.43 -10.76
CA LEU A 85 -1.00 32.57 -11.20
C LEU A 85 -0.30 32.31 -12.54
N ASP A 86 0.28 31.12 -12.69
CA ASP A 86 1.21 30.81 -13.78
C ASP A 86 1.27 29.31 -14.14
N LEU A 87 0.33 28.50 -13.62
CA LEU A 87 0.29 27.04 -13.79
C LEU A 87 1.56 26.34 -13.25
N ASN A 88 2.14 26.86 -12.16
CA ASN A 88 3.35 26.30 -11.55
C ASN A 88 3.24 24.79 -11.26
N LEU A 89 4.27 24.04 -11.67
CA LEU A 89 4.32 22.59 -11.55
C LEU A 89 4.42 22.09 -10.11
N HIS A 90 5.16 22.79 -9.23
CA HIS A 90 5.28 22.39 -7.83
C HIS A 90 3.92 22.49 -7.13
N CYS A 91 3.17 23.56 -7.40
CA CYS A 91 1.81 23.72 -6.87
C CYS A 91 0.90 22.56 -7.32
N ALA A 92 0.92 22.22 -8.61
CA ALA A 92 0.14 21.11 -9.15
C ALA A 92 0.57 19.78 -8.51
N ALA A 93 1.87 19.52 -8.45
CA ALA A 93 2.43 18.27 -7.93
C ALA A 93 2.06 18.04 -6.45
N HIS A 94 2.24 19.05 -5.59
CA HIS A 94 1.83 18.95 -4.19
C HIS A 94 0.31 18.85 -4.03
N TYR A 95 -0.48 19.52 -4.87
CA TYR A 95 -1.94 19.40 -4.82
C TYR A 95 -2.41 17.98 -5.13
N ILE A 96 -1.85 17.39 -6.19
CA ILE A 96 -2.13 16.00 -6.58
C ILE A 96 -1.64 15.05 -5.48
N LEU A 97 -0.45 15.28 -4.90
CA LEU A 97 0.06 14.49 -3.79
C LEU A 97 -0.94 14.46 -2.63
N ILE A 98 -1.46 15.62 -2.21
CA ILE A 98 -2.47 15.70 -1.16
C ILE A 98 -3.73 14.94 -1.55
N GLN A 99 -4.25 15.13 -2.77
CA GLN A 99 -5.45 14.40 -3.22
C GLN A 99 -5.24 12.89 -3.18
N SER A 100 -4.09 12.40 -3.65
CA SER A 100 -3.73 10.98 -3.62
C SER A 100 -3.63 10.44 -2.20
N ILE A 101 -3.01 11.18 -1.28
CA ILE A 101 -2.88 10.79 0.13
C ILE A 101 -4.24 10.80 0.85
N LEU A 102 -5.16 11.69 0.48
CA LEU A 102 -6.53 11.74 0.99
C LEU A 102 -7.45 10.68 0.36
N GLY A 103 -6.99 10.00 -0.67
CA GLY A 103 -7.75 9.00 -1.41
C GLY A 103 -8.73 9.54 -2.48
N ASP A 104 -8.61 10.81 -2.88
CA ASP A 104 -9.37 11.40 -3.99
C ASP A 104 -8.65 11.18 -5.33
N ASP A 105 -8.69 9.94 -5.82
CA ASP A 105 -7.90 9.55 -7.00
C ASP A 105 -8.46 10.11 -8.31
N ALA A 106 -9.78 10.15 -8.46
CA ALA A 106 -10.42 10.58 -9.69
C ALA A 106 -10.09 12.05 -10.01
N GLY A 107 -10.09 12.91 -8.99
CA GLY A 107 -9.66 14.30 -9.08
C GLY A 107 -8.16 14.43 -9.39
N ALA A 108 -7.33 13.68 -8.65
CA ALA A 108 -5.88 13.69 -8.82
C ALA A 108 -5.47 13.30 -10.25
N HIS A 109 -6.05 12.25 -10.82
CA HIS A 109 -5.68 11.72 -12.14
C HIS A 109 -5.95 12.69 -13.29
N SER A 110 -7.16 13.27 -13.31
CA SER A 110 -7.56 14.21 -14.35
C SER A 110 -6.63 15.42 -14.34
N LEU A 111 -6.26 15.88 -13.14
CA LEU A 111 -5.35 17.00 -12.97
C LEU A 111 -3.90 16.64 -13.34
N VAL A 112 -3.38 15.46 -13.01
CA VAL A 112 -2.05 15.00 -13.44
C VAL A 112 -1.95 14.99 -14.96
N LEU A 113 -2.90 14.33 -15.64
CA LEU A 113 -2.88 14.25 -17.11
C LEU A 113 -3.01 15.63 -17.73
N HIS A 114 -3.96 16.43 -17.26
CA HIS A 114 -4.16 17.78 -17.76
C HIS A 114 -2.89 18.62 -17.58
N THR A 115 -2.23 18.50 -16.41
CA THR A 115 -0.98 19.20 -16.14
C THR A 115 0.09 18.70 -17.11
N VAL A 116 0.45 17.41 -17.10
CA VAL A 116 1.55 16.90 -17.93
C VAL A 116 1.34 17.12 -19.44
N VAL A 117 0.11 17.01 -19.94
CA VAL A 117 -0.20 17.17 -21.37
C VAL A 117 -0.16 18.62 -21.84
N ASN A 118 -0.62 19.57 -21.02
CA ASN A 118 -0.76 20.97 -21.45
C ASN A 118 0.46 21.84 -21.14
N MET A 119 1.55 21.24 -20.64
CA MET A 119 2.73 21.98 -20.22
C MET A 119 3.63 22.39 -21.39
N PRO A 120 4.18 23.63 -21.36
CA PRO A 120 5.21 24.05 -22.30
C PRO A 120 6.49 23.21 -22.10
N GLN A 121 6.87 22.43 -23.11
CA GLN A 121 8.12 21.65 -23.14
C GLN A 121 9.24 22.41 -23.89
N THR A 122 9.43 23.69 -23.61
CA THR A 122 10.48 24.49 -24.25
C THR A 122 11.71 24.56 -23.36
N ALA A 123 12.90 24.41 -23.96
CA ALA A 123 14.18 24.50 -23.23
C ALA A 123 14.38 25.87 -22.53
N GLU A 124 13.68 26.91 -22.98
CA GLU A 124 13.66 28.22 -22.35
C GLU A 124 12.78 28.25 -21.10
N TYR A 125 11.62 27.57 -21.12
CA TYR A 125 10.79 27.40 -19.93
C TYR A 125 11.53 26.60 -18.85
N GLU A 126 12.15 25.48 -19.22
CA GLU A 126 12.91 24.63 -18.30
C GLU A 126 14.03 25.39 -17.57
N LYS A 127 14.83 26.18 -18.31
CA LYS A 127 15.94 26.97 -17.75
C LYS A 127 15.51 28.09 -16.81
N ASN A 128 14.29 28.59 -16.95
CA ASN A 128 13.77 29.69 -16.15
C ASN A 128 13.02 29.23 -14.89
N THR A 129 12.83 27.92 -14.71
CA THR A 129 12.18 27.38 -13.51
C THR A 129 13.14 27.24 -12.33
N VAL A 130 12.79 27.88 -11.21
CA VAL A 130 13.58 27.82 -9.97
C VAL A 130 13.08 26.66 -9.11
N VAL A 131 13.99 26.03 -8.38
CA VAL A 131 13.64 25.00 -7.39
C VAL A 131 12.82 25.60 -6.23
N SER A 132 12.05 24.76 -5.56
CA SER A 132 11.20 25.13 -4.44
C SER A 132 11.39 24.18 -3.25
N LEU A 133 10.72 24.48 -2.14
CA LEU A 133 10.59 23.52 -1.06
C LEU A 133 9.71 22.36 -1.51
N ILE A 134 10.09 21.15 -1.10
CA ILE A 134 9.34 19.92 -1.40
C ILE A 134 8.88 19.28 -0.10
N TYR A 135 7.61 18.92 -0.06
CA TYR A 135 7.05 18.01 0.95
C TYR A 135 6.82 16.64 0.33
N LEU A 136 7.37 15.62 0.96
CA LEU A 136 7.12 14.23 0.62
C LEU A 136 6.86 13.41 1.89
N PRO A 137 5.71 12.73 2.04
CA PRO A 137 5.45 11.89 3.19
C PRO A 137 6.45 10.73 3.26
N ALA A 138 6.84 10.33 4.47
CA ALA A 138 7.64 9.14 4.68
C ALA A 138 6.90 7.87 4.20
N LEU A 139 7.65 6.88 3.71
CA LEU A 139 7.16 5.54 3.35
C LEU A 139 8.01 4.46 4.03
N SER A 140 7.47 3.24 4.09
CA SER A 140 8.14 2.05 4.64
C SER A 140 9.46 1.69 3.93
N ARG A 141 9.67 2.13 2.68
CA ARG A 141 10.91 1.90 1.91
C ARG A 141 11.68 3.17 1.61
N GLY A 142 12.15 3.83 2.66
CA GLY A 142 13.29 4.75 2.57
C GLY A 142 13.09 5.98 1.68
N THR A 143 14.18 6.75 1.60
CA THR A 143 14.18 8.20 1.46
C THR A 143 15.13 8.68 0.36
N GLN A 144 15.44 7.85 -0.65
CA GLN A 144 16.37 8.29 -1.71
C GLN A 144 15.70 9.26 -2.69
N GLU A 145 14.38 9.20 -2.82
CA GLU A 145 13.62 9.96 -3.81
C GLU A 145 13.62 11.46 -3.52
N LEU A 146 13.44 11.89 -2.25
CA LEU A 146 13.49 13.32 -1.93
C LEU A 146 14.90 13.87 -2.14
N GLU A 147 15.94 13.14 -1.73
CA GLU A 147 17.32 13.58 -1.92
C GLU A 147 17.62 13.80 -3.42
N LEU A 148 17.16 12.89 -4.29
CA LEU A 148 17.25 13.05 -5.74
C LEU A 148 16.49 14.29 -6.23
N MET A 149 15.29 14.58 -5.70
CA MET A 149 14.53 15.79 -6.05
C MET A 149 15.25 17.06 -5.60
N LEU A 150 15.85 17.07 -4.41
CA LEU A 150 16.62 18.20 -3.88
C LEU A 150 17.91 18.45 -4.68
N LYS A 151 18.47 17.41 -5.32
CA LYS A 151 19.62 17.50 -6.23
C LYS A 151 19.26 17.94 -7.65
N ALA A 152 17.98 18.05 -8.01
CA ALA A 152 17.56 18.43 -9.35
C ALA A 152 18.21 19.75 -9.82
N GLU A 153 18.56 19.82 -11.11
CA GLU A 153 19.28 20.96 -11.70
C GLU A 153 18.35 22.15 -12.00
N SER A 154 17.04 21.91 -12.13
CA SER A 154 16.03 22.93 -12.39
C SER A 154 14.74 22.67 -11.61
N GLY A 155 13.92 23.71 -11.43
CA GLY A 155 12.60 23.58 -10.84
C GLY A 155 11.68 22.65 -11.65
N TYR A 156 11.82 22.67 -12.97
CA TYR A 156 11.09 21.79 -13.90
C TYR A 156 11.42 20.33 -13.64
N GLN A 157 12.72 19.99 -13.57
CA GLN A 157 13.15 18.64 -13.24
C GLN A 157 12.65 18.22 -11.85
N GLN A 158 12.79 19.09 -10.85
CA GLN A 158 12.35 18.83 -9.48
C GLN A 158 10.84 18.53 -9.41
N ALA A 159 10.00 19.37 -10.03
CA ALA A 159 8.56 19.21 -9.99
C ALA A 159 8.08 17.97 -10.77
N ASN A 160 8.73 17.66 -11.88
CA ASN A 160 8.47 16.46 -12.66
C ASN A 160 8.82 15.17 -11.89
N MET A 161 9.93 15.19 -11.15
CA MET A 161 10.28 14.08 -10.25
C MET A 161 9.24 13.92 -9.13
N LEU A 162 8.75 15.03 -8.56
CA LEU A 162 7.65 14.98 -7.60
C LEU A 162 6.38 14.39 -8.23
N LEU A 163 5.97 14.83 -9.42
CA LEU A 163 4.83 14.25 -10.14
C LEU A 163 4.99 12.75 -10.40
N ALA A 164 6.18 12.33 -10.84
CA ALA A 164 6.51 10.92 -11.03
C ALA A 164 6.37 10.12 -9.73
N GLU A 165 6.76 10.71 -8.60
CA GLU A 165 6.62 10.11 -7.27
C GLU A 165 5.16 10.04 -6.81
N VAL A 166 4.35 11.07 -7.08
CA VAL A 166 2.91 11.02 -6.79
C VAL A 166 2.24 9.89 -7.60
N ILE A 167 2.57 9.78 -8.88
CA ILE A 167 2.12 8.68 -9.74
C ILE A 167 2.52 7.33 -9.14
N ARG A 168 3.77 7.21 -8.70
CA ARG A 168 4.31 6.00 -8.08
C ARG A 168 3.52 5.59 -6.84
N ARG A 169 3.09 6.55 -6.04
CA ARG A 169 2.33 6.36 -4.79
C ARG A 169 0.85 6.10 -5.01
N SER A 170 0.32 6.43 -6.18
CA SER A 170 -1.08 6.15 -6.50
C SER A 170 -1.29 4.62 -6.58
N GLN A 171 -2.41 4.13 -6.02
CA GLN A 171 -2.70 2.69 -5.87
C GLN A 171 -2.81 1.92 -7.21
N PHE A 172 -2.77 2.61 -8.36
CA PHE A 172 -3.18 2.08 -9.66
C PHE A 172 -2.08 1.38 -10.45
N VAL A 173 -0.83 1.40 -9.97
CA VAL A 173 0.33 1.05 -10.79
C VAL A 173 0.35 -0.43 -11.21
N PHE A 174 -0.30 -1.33 -10.46
CA PHE A 174 -0.31 -2.78 -10.72
C PHE A 174 -1.61 -3.32 -11.33
N TYR A 175 -2.72 -2.59 -11.22
CA TYR A 175 -4.05 -3.18 -11.41
C TYR A 175 -4.79 -2.70 -12.65
N ASN A 176 -4.28 -1.68 -13.34
CA ASN A 176 -4.90 -1.25 -14.58
C ASN A 176 -3.90 -0.73 -15.62
N SER A 177 -4.34 -0.77 -16.87
CA SER A 177 -3.56 -0.31 -18.03
C SER A 177 -3.17 1.18 -17.93
N PHE A 178 -3.89 1.94 -17.11
CA PHE A 178 -3.69 3.36 -16.92
C PHE A 178 -2.49 3.65 -16.01
N GLY A 179 -2.37 2.97 -14.86
CA GLY A 179 -1.23 3.06 -13.96
C GLY A 179 0.08 2.64 -14.63
N THR A 180 0.05 1.58 -15.44
CA THR A 180 1.21 1.17 -16.24
C THR A 180 1.63 2.26 -17.25
N ARG A 181 0.69 2.93 -17.92
CA ARG A 181 0.99 4.01 -18.88
C ARG A 181 1.65 5.19 -18.18
N PHE A 182 1.17 5.55 -16.99
CA PHE A 182 1.75 6.62 -16.20
C PHE A 182 3.12 6.27 -15.65
N LEU A 183 3.32 5.04 -15.17
CA LEU A 183 4.63 4.63 -14.70
C LEU A 183 5.67 4.64 -15.84
N LYS A 184 5.26 4.30 -17.07
CA LYS A 184 6.11 4.46 -18.26
C LYS A 184 6.45 5.93 -18.54
N LEU A 185 5.49 6.84 -18.40
CA LEU A 185 5.71 8.28 -18.54
C LEU A 185 6.65 8.80 -17.44
N ALA A 186 6.43 8.39 -16.20
CA ALA A 186 7.28 8.70 -15.06
C ALA A 186 8.73 8.23 -15.31
N ASN A 187 8.92 7.04 -15.88
CA ASN A 187 10.25 6.53 -16.24
C ASN A 187 10.92 7.28 -17.41
N GLN A 188 10.14 7.87 -18.33
CA GLN A 188 10.69 8.75 -19.37
C GLN A 188 11.19 10.08 -18.78
N ILE A 189 10.49 10.56 -17.76
CA ILE A 189 10.80 11.81 -17.06
C ILE A 189 11.95 11.61 -16.06
N PHE A 190 11.95 10.48 -15.35
CA PHE A 190 12.86 10.17 -14.25
C PHE A 190 13.49 8.78 -14.41
N HIS A 191 14.42 8.69 -15.36
CA HIS A 191 15.08 7.43 -15.76
C HIS A 191 16.08 6.88 -14.72
N ASP A 192 16.48 7.70 -13.75
CA ASP A 192 17.44 7.35 -12.69
C ASP A 192 16.75 6.92 -11.38
N SER A 193 15.46 6.59 -11.43
CA SER A 193 14.74 6.05 -10.27
C SER A 193 14.78 4.53 -10.25
N SER A 194 15.49 3.97 -9.26
CA SER A 194 15.51 2.53 -9.04
C SER A 194 14.15 2.00 -8.58
N ALA A 195 13.35 2.80 -7.86
CA ALA A 195 11.97 2.47 -7.45
C ALA A 195 11.00 2.37 -8.63
N ILE A 196 11.01 3.33 -9.57
CA ILE A 196 10.17 3.27 -10.79
C ILE A 196 10.56 2.05 -11.63
N CYS A 197 11.87 1.76 -11.75
CA CYS A 197 12.37 0.58 -12.46
C CYS A 197 11.89 -0.72 -11.82
N LEU A 198 11.91 -0.81 -10.49
CA LEU A 198 11.40 -1.95 -9.74
C LEU A 198 9.91 -2.16 -10.05
N MET A 199 9.09 -1.12 -9.92
CA MET A 199 7.66 -1.21 -10.17
C MET A 199 7.35 -1.56 -11.63
N LEU A 200 8.02 -0.96 -12.62
CA LEU A 200 7.83 -1.31 -14.03
C LEU A 200 8.21 -2.77 -14.27
N GLY A 201 9.33 -3.20 -13.69
CA GLY A 201 9.79 -4.57 -13.76
C GLY A 201 8.72 -5.55 -13.27
N VAL A 202 8.22 -5.32 -12.06
CA VAL A 202 7.17 -6.15 -11.45
C VAL A 202 5.87 -6.10 -12.26
N THR A 203 5.35 -4.92 -12.60
CA THR A 203 4.10 -4.78 -13.38
C THR A 203 4.18 -5.53 -14.72
N HIS A 204 5.30 -5.44 -15.43
CA HIS A 204 5.50 -6.20 -16.67
C HIS A 204 5.53 -7.71 -16.42
N LEU A 205 6.21 -8.17 -15.36
CA LEU A 205 6.29 -9.59 -15.02
C LEU A 205 4.94 -10.17 -14.57
N MET A 206 4.11 -9.40 -13.84
CA MET A 206 2.73 -9.76 -13.53
C MET A 206 1.91 -10.01 -14.80
N ALA A 207 2.11 -9.16 -15.83
CA ALA A 207 1.49 -9.31 -17.14
C ALA A 207 2.16 -10.39 -18.02
N ASN A 208 3.06 -11.20 -17.47
CA ASN A 208 3.84 -12.23 -18.16
C ASN A 208 4.70 -11.68 -19.32
N GLN A 209 5.23 -10.46 -19.17
CA GLN A 209 6.07 -9.76 -20.15
C GLN A 209 7.54 -9.80 -19.70
N SER A 210 8.37 -10.48 -20.49
CA SER A 210 9.79 -10.70 -20.17
C SER A 210 10.65 -9.43 -20.11
N GLU A 211 10.17 -8.36 -20.75
CA GLU A 211 10.76 -7.01 -20.76
C GLU A 211 10.89 -6.44 -19.34
N GLY A 212 10.09 -6.93 -18.38
CA GLY A 212 10.20 -6.55 -16.97
C GLY A 212 11.61 -6.77 -16.41
N VAL A 213 12.33 -7.81 -16.86
CA VAL A 213 13.72 -8.06 -16.45
C VAL A 213 14.65 -6.92 -16.85
N ALA A 214 14.42 -6.27 -17.99
CA ALA A 214 15.27 -5.17 -18.43
C ALA A 214 15.15 -3.96 -17.49
N TYR A 215 13.94 -3.66 -17.03
CA TYR A 215 13.73 -2.61 -16.03
C TYR A 215 14.39 -2.96 -14.69
N LEU A 216 14.24 -4.19 -14.21
CA LEU A 216 14.91 -4.63 -12.98
C LEU A 216 16.44 -4.56 -13.09
N GLN A 217 17.02 -4.94 -14.22
CA GLN A 217 18.46 -4.81 -14.47
C GLN A 217 18.91 -3.35 -14.52
N HIS A 218 18.09 -2.44 -15.06
CA HIS A 218 18.38 -1.00 -15.04
C HIS A 218 18.34 -0.45 -13.61
N GLY A 219 17.30 -0.77 -12.85
CA GLY A 219 17.20 -0.42 -11.42
C GLY A 219 18.41 -0.95 -10.61
N ARG A 220 18.90 -2.15 -10.94
CA ARG A 220 20.07 -2.76 -10.31
C ARG A 220 21.39 -2.04 -10.61
N LYS A 221 21.49 -1.32 -11.74
CA LYS A 221 22.66 -0.47 -12.04
C LYS A 221 22.65 0.79 -11.20
N LEU A 222 21.47 1.34 -10.94
CA LEU A 222 21.27 2.54 -10.14
C LEU A 222 21.48 2.27 -8.64
N THR A 223 20.92 1.17 -8.12
CA THR A 223 21.06 0.78 -6.72
C THR A 223 21.47 -0.69 -6.60
N PRO A 224 22.78 -0.98 -6.69
CA PRO A 224 23.33 -2.34 -6.70
C PRO A 224 22.95 -3.25 -5.54
N GLU A 225 22.76 -2.68 -4.38
CA GLU A 225 22.56 -3.36 -3.11
C GLU A 225 21.08 -3.43 -2.68
N ASN A 226 20.15 -2.96 -3.53
CA ASN A 226 18.74 -2.95 -3.20
C ASN A 226 18.18 -4.40 -3.15
N PRO A 227 17.69 -4.86 -1.98
CA PRO A 227 17.24 -6.24 -1.82
C PRO A 227 16.01 -6.58 -2.67
N ALA A 228 15.07 -5.64 -2.83
CA ALA A 228 13.85 -5.87 -3.59
C ALA A 228 14.12 -6.02 -5.09
N ILE A 229 15.08 -5.27 -5.65
CA ILE A 229 15.47 -5.41 -7.06
C ILE A 229 16.19 -6.75 -7.29
N LEU A 230 17.10 -7.12 -6.40
CA LEU A 230 17.80 -8.40 -6.43
C LEU A 230 16.82 -9.59 -6.33
N GLN A 231 15.88 -9.50 -5.38
CA GLN A 231 14.82 -10.49 -5.22
C GLN A 231 13.92 -10.53 -6.44
N GLY A 232 13.58 -9.38 -7.02
CA GLY A 232 12.76 -9.32 -8.23
C GLY A 232 13.43 -10.02 -9.41
N LEU A 233 14.74 -9.89 -9.58
CA LEU A 233 15.50 -10.63 -10.59
C LEU A 233 15.49 -12.14 -10.32
N TYR A 234 15.68 -12.56 -9.07
CA TYR A 234 15.56 -13.96 -8.65
C TYR A 234 14.17 -14.54 -9.00
N LEU A 235 13.10 -13.86 -8.60
CA LEU A 235 11.72 -14.29 -8.82
C LEU A 235 11.35 -14.29 -10.31
N ALA A 236 11.85 -13.33 -11.09
CA ALA A 236 11.59 -13.27 -12.53
C ALA A 236 12.13 -14.53 -13.24
N TYR A 237 13.41 -14.86 -13.03
CA TYR A 237 14.01 -16.04 -13.66
C TYR A 237 13.44 -17.35 -13.12
N ARG A 238 13.08 -17.37 -11.84
CA ARG A 238 12.38 -18.51 -11.25
C ARG A 238 11.02 -18.72 -11.90
N GLY A 239 10.23 -17.67 -12.10
CA GLY A 239 8.94 -17.72 -12.79
C GLY A 239 9.04 -18.17 -14.25
N PHE A 240 10.17 -17.91 -14.91
CA PHE A 240 10.47 -18.44 -16.26
C PHE A 240 10.96 -19.89 -16.28
N GLY A 241 11.17 -20.51 -15.10
CA GLY A 241 11.73 -21.86 -14.97
C GLY A 241 13.26 -21.94 -15.17
N ASP A 242 13.97 -20.81 -15.22
CA ASP A 242 15.42 -20.77 -15.32
C ASP A 242 16.06 -20.73 -13.91
N LEU A 243 16.06 -21.89 -13.24
CA LEU A 243 16.61 -22.03 -11.88
C LEU A 243 18.10 -21.70 -11.80
N GLY A 244 18.86 -21.86 -12.89
CA GLY A 244 20.27 -21.51 -12.94
C GLY A 244 20.49 -19.99 -12.79
N LYS A 245 19.74 -19.18 -13.54
CA LYS A 245 19.78 -17.72 -13.40
C LYS A 245 19.13 -17.24 -12.11
N ALA A 246 18.06 -17.89 -11.65
CA ALA A 246 17.47 -17.59 -10.36
C ALA A 246 18.50 -17.76 -9.24
N LYS A 247 19.21 -18.90 -9.23
CA LYS A 247 20.28 -19.17 -8.26
C LYS A 247 21.40 -18.13 -8.34
N TYR A 248 21.83 -17.75 -9.53
CA TYR A 248 22.83 -16.69 -9.70
C TYR A 248 22.43 -15.39 -8.98
N TRP A 249 21.19 -14.93 -9.16
CA TRP A 249 20.73 -13.69 -8.51
C TRP A 249 20.56 -13.83 -6.99
N MET A 250 20.15 -15.01 -6.53
CA MET A 250 20.11 -15.33 -5.10
C MET A 250 21.51 -15.30 -4.46
N ASP A 251 22.51 -15.90 -5.12
CA ASP A 251 23.89 -15.91 -4.65
C ASP A 251 24.46 -14.48 -4.63
N GLN A 252 24.19 -13.66 -5.67
CA GLN A 252 24.55 -12.24 -5.70
C GLN A 252 23.92 -11.43 -4.57
N ALA A 253 22.67 -11.73 -4.21
CA ALA A 253 22.00 -11.09 -3.10
C ALA A 253 22.61 -11.50 -1.75
N ASN A 254 22.92 -12.78 -1.59
CA ASN A 254 23.60 -13.29 -0.40
C ASN A 254 24.99 -12.65 -0.21
N ASP A 255 25.75 -12.44 -1.28
CA ASP A 255 27.03 -11.73 -1.22
C ASP A 255 26.87 -10.29 -0.69
N TRP A 256 25.84 -9.57 -1.13
CA TRP A 256 25.53 -8.23 -0.61
C TRP A 256 25.08 -8.26 0.84
N ARG A 257 24.20 -9.19 1.20
CA ARG A 257 23.75 -9.42 2.58
C ARG A 257 24.94 -9.56 3.54
N LEU A 258 25.89 -10.44 3.20
CA LEU A 258 27.10 -10.69 3.99
C LEU A 258 28.02 -9.47 4.04
N LYS A 259 28.20 -8.74 2.93
CA LYS A 259 29.01 -7.51 2.89
C LYS A 259 28.44 -6.38 3.75
N LEU A 260 27.12 -6.23 3.77
CA LEU A 260 26.43 -5.19 4.53
C LEU A 260 26.21 -5.57 6.01
N GLY A 261 26.38 -6.85 6.36
CA GLY A 261 26.14 -7.35 7.72
C GLY A 261 24.68 -7.21 8.17
N ARG A 262 23.71 -7.29 7.24
CA ARG A 262 22.28 -7.10 7.52
C ARG A 262 21.56 -8.45 7.54
N GLU A 263 20.85 -8.75 8.63
CA GLU A 263 20.04 -9.98 8.79
C GLU A 263 18.55 -9.66 9.02
N ASN A 264 18.05 -8.56 8.42
CA ASN A 264 16.65 -8.17 8.55
C ASN A 264 15.74 -8.95 7.57
N ALA A 265 14.42 -8.77 7.72
CA ALA A 265 13.40 -9.48 6.95
C ALA A 265 13.61 -9.41 5.42
N SER A 266 14.14 -8.29 4.90
CA SER A 266 14.33 -8.08 3.45
C SER A 266 15.37 -8.99 2.80
N TRP A 267 16.19 -9.69 3.60
CA TRP A 267 17.24 -10.57 3.11
C TRP A 267 16.99 -12.06 3.41
N GLN A 268 15.98 -12.40 4.21
CA GLN A 268 15.78 -13.78 4.66
C GLN A 268 15.49 -14.77 3.52
N TRP A 269 14.92 -14.32 2.41
CA TRP A 269 14.71 -15.16 1.23
C TRP A 269 16.01 -15.75 0.68
N THR A 270 17.17 -15.14 0.93
CA THR A 270 18.47 -15.64 0.46
C THR A 270 18.94 -16.91 1.16
N SER A 271 18.33 -17.31 2.28
CA SER A 271 18.66 -18.57 2.98
C SER A 271 17.85 -19.78 2.50
N LEU A 272 16.87 -19.59 1.62
CA LEU A 272 16.06 -20.67 1.06
C LEU A 272 16.83 -21.45 -0.01
N LEU A 273 16.36 -22.66 -0.36
CA LEU A 273 16.75 -23.29 -1.61
C LEU A 273 16.07 -22.57 -2.79
N VAL A 274 16.74 -22.56 -3.94
CA VAL A 274 16.27 -21.83 -5.13
C VAL A 274 14.91 -22.33 -5.62
N ASP A 275 14.60 -23.60 -5.38
CA ASP A 275 13.41 -24.34 -5.82
C ASP A 275 12.36 -24.57 -4.71
N GLU A 276 12.54 -23.98 -3.52
CA GLU A 276 11.58 -24.10 -2.40
C GLU A 276 10.18 -23.65 -2.80
N ALA A 277 9.12 -24.37 -2.44
CA ALA A 277 7.74 -24.09 -2.88
C ALA A 277 7.22 -22.66 -2.55
N MET A 278 7.92 -21.91 -1.70
CA MET A 278 7.63 -20.54 -1.29
C MET A 278 8.87 -19.64 -1.35
N THR A 279 8.67 -18.33 -1.18
CA THR A 279 9.73 -17.35 -0.93
C THR A 279 9.36 -16.52 0.31
N TYR A 280 10.33 -15.81 0.88
CA TYR A 280 10.06 -14.82 1.92
C TYR A 280 10.03 -13.40 1.36
N VAL A 281 9.13 -12.55 1.84
CA VAL A 281 9.11 -11.11 1.54
C VAL A 281 8.94 -10.34 2.85
N SER A 282 9.65 -9.23 3.00
CA SER A 282 9.46 -8.32 4.14
C SER A 282 8.12 -7.59 4.03
N PHE A 283 7.39 -7.53 5.13
CA PHE A 283 6.12 -6.84 5.27
C PHE A 283 6.09 -6.10 6.61
N ASP A 284 5.38 -4.97 6.68
CA ASP A 284 5.20 -4.19 7.92
C ASP A 284 6.52 -4.01 8.69
N GLU A 285 7.55 -3.54 7.95
CA GLU A 285 8.95 -3.34 8.36
C GLU A 285 9.78 -4.62 8.58
N ASP A 286 9.37 -5.47 9.51
CA ASP A 286 10.20 -6.58 10.04
C ASP A 286 9.51 -7.95 10.03
N VAL A 287 8.24 -8.03 9.60
CA VAL A 287 7.54 -9.30 9.45
C VAL A 287 8.04 -10.00 8.19
N VAL A 288 8.33 -11.29 8.31
CA VAL A 288 8.78 -12.14 7.21
C VAL A 288 7.60 -12.96 6.71
N MET A 289 6.99 -12.55 5.61
CA MET A 289 5.89 -13.31 5.02
C MET A 289 6.40 -14.40 4.09
N ALA A 290 5.99 -15.64 4.32
CA ALA A 290 6.07 -16.69 3.32
C ALA A 290 4.96 -16.47 2.29
N VAL A 291 5.33 -16.47 1.01
CA VAL A 291 4.42 -16.18 -0.11
C VAL A 291 4.77 -17.05 -1.32
N GLU A 292 3.88 -17.04 -2.31
CA GLU A 292 4.12 -17.72 -3.58
C GLU A 292 5.35 -17.14 -4.31
N PRO A 293 6.26 -17.96 -4.84
CA PRO A 293 7.55 -17.46 -5.34
C PRO A 293 7.49 -17.01 -6.81
N ASN A 294 6.45 -16.26 -7.20
CA ASN A 294 6.31 -15.71 -8.54
C ASN A 294 5.43 -14.45 -8.58
N PHE A 295 5.49 -13.74 -9.71
CA PHE A 295 4.76 -12.49 -9.93
C PHE A 295 3.32 -12.65 -10.42
N LYS A 296 2.77 -13.88 -10.48
CA LYS A 296 1.33 -14.07 -10.70
C LYS A 296 0.55 -13.81 -9.40
N SER A 297 1.17 -14.08 -8.25
CA SER A 297 0.64 -13.69 -6.94
C SER A 297 0.66 -12.17 -6.82
N ILE A 298 -0.51 -11.60 -6.53
CA ILE A 298 -0.70 -10.17 -6.26
C ILE A 298 0.05 -9.82 -4.99
N VAL A 299 -0.08 -10.64 -3.93
CA VAL A 299 0.61 -10.41 -2.66
C VAL A 299 2.11 -10.28 -2.86
N THR A 300 2.73 -11.24 -3.54
CA THR A 300 4.17 -11.22 -3.82
C THR A 300 4.58 -9.99 -4.61
N SER A 301 3.81 -9.66 -5.65
CA SER A 301 4.10 -8.54 -6.52
C SER A 301 4.02 -7.19 -5.80
N VAL A 302 2.95 -6.95 -5.05
CA VAL A 302 2.76 -5.73 -4.26
C VAL A 302 3.84 -5.58 -3.21
N LEU A 303 4.10 -6.61 -2.41
CA LEU A 303 5.09 -6.52 -1.35
C LEU A 303 6.50 -6.33 -1.91
N ILE A 304 6.83 -6.93 -3.05
CA ILE A 304 8.12 -6.67 -3.73
C ILE A 304 8.18 -5.26 -4.29
N ALA A 305 7.10 -4.72 -4.86
CA ALA A 305 7.17 -3.45 -5.57
C ALA A 305 6.95 -2.22 -4.67
N GLN A 306 6.06 -2.33 -3.68
CA GLN A 306 5.69 -1.23 -2.77
C GLN A 306 6.34 -1.37 -1.39
N GLY A 307 6.62 -2.59 -0.95
CA GLY A 307 7.17 -2.86 0.39
C GLY A 307 6.15 -2.95 1.51
N ASP A 308 4.90 -2.64 1.22
CA ASP A 308 3.78 -2.76 2.16
C ASP A 308 2.47 -2.99 1.37
N TRP A 309 1.37 -3.20 2.09
CA TRP A 309 0.05 -3.38 1.50
C TRP A 309 -0.52 -2.06 0.99
N PHE A 310 -1.20 -2.12 -0.15
CA PHE A 310 -1.65 -0.95 -0.88
C PHE A 310 -3.01 -0.43 -0.39
N GLU A 311 -3.86 -1.28 0.20
CA GLU A 311 -5.22 -0.89 0.63
C GLU A 311 -5.20 0.16 1.73
N ARG A 312 -6.12 1.12 1.67
CA ARG A 312 -6.11 2.30 2.57
C ARG A 312 -6.49 1.90 3.98
N GLU A 313 -7.42 0.96 4.07
CA GLU A 313 -8.02 0.48 5.30
C GLU A 313 -7.00 -0.25 6.17
N ILE A 314 -5.82 -0.62 5.62
CA ILE A 314 -4.72 -1.15 6.43
C ILE A 314 -4.24 -0.12 7.48
N GLU A 315 -4.31 1.18 7.20
CA GLU A 315 -3.99 2.23 8.20
C GLU A 315 -5.00 2.18 9.36
N PHE A 316 -6.30 2.16 9.05
CA PHE A 316 -7.37 1.99 10.05
C PHE A 316 -7.21 0.69 10.85
N TRP A 317 -6.97 -0.43 10.17
CA TRP A 317 -6.75 -1.74 10.77
C TRP A 317 -5.60 -1.70 11.78
N ARG A 318 -4.47 -1.13 11.38
CA ARG A 318 -3.26 -1.05 12.22
C ARG A 318 -3.42 -0.12 13.41
N ASP A 319 -4.09 1.02 13.23
CA ASP A 319 -4.26 2.03 14.28
C ASP A 319 -5.25 1.60 15.38
N ASN A 320 -6.18 0.69 15.06
CA ASN A 320 -7.25 0.28 15.99
C ASN A 320 -7.01 -1.09 16.64
N ILE A 321 -5.99 -1.85 16.20
CA ILE A 321 -5.62 -3.11 16.84
C ILE A 321 -4.63 -2.86 17.98
N GLN A 322 -4.98 -3.37 19.16
CA GLN A 322 -4.20 -3.22 20.38
C GLN A 322 -3.77 -4.59 20.93
N GLU A 323 -2.77 -4.56 21.81
CA GLU A 323 -2.31 -5.74 22.53
C GLU A 323 -3.47 -6.43 23.27
N GLY A 324 -3.54 -7.76 23.19
CA GLY A 324 -4.56 -8.56 23.87
C GLY A 324 -5.90 -8.69 23.13
N MET A 325 -6.07 -8.03 21.97
CA MET A 325 -7.28 -8.19 21.15
C MET A 325 -7.37 -9.56 20.46
N THR A 326 -8.60 -9.97 20.16
CA THR A 326 -8.90 -11.15 19.34
C THR A 326 -9.40 -10.72 17.96
N ILE A 327 -8.73 -11.20 16.92
CA ILE A 327 -8.99 -10.83 15.52
C ILE A 327 -9.36 -12.09 14.73
N ILE A 328 -10.33 -11.96 13.83
CA ILE A 328 -10.66 -13.01 12.86
C ILE A 328 -10.43 -12.45 11.46
N ASP A 329 -9.70 -13.20 10.63
CA ASP A 329 -9.43 -12.86 9.24
C ASP A 329 -9.97 -14.00 8.34
N VAL A 330 -11.07 -13.74 7.64
CA VAL A 330 -11.72 -14.69 6.74
C VAL A 330 -11.26 -14.45 5.32
N GLY A 331 -10.71 -15.48 4.69
CA GLY A 331 -10.03 -15.36 3.40
C GLY A 331 -8.62 -14.81 3.57
N ALA A 332 -7.89 -15.33 4.56
CA ALA A 332 -6.61 -14.77 4.98
C ALA A 332 -5.54 -14.80 3.86
N ASN A 333 -5.70 -15.63 2.82
CA ASN A 333 -4.76 -15.79 1.72
C ASN A 333 -3.34 -16.04 2.28
N ALA A 334 -2.33 -15.30 1.83
CA ALA A 334 -0.96 -15.36 2.36
C ALA A 334 -0.79 -14.63 3.70
N GLY A 335 -1.83 -13.97 4.22
CA GLY A 335 -1.92 -13.48 5.60
C GLY A 335 -1.58 -12.02 5.80
N VAL A 336 -1.78 -11.15 4.81
CA VAL A 336 -1.45 -9.71 4.94
C VAL A 336 -2.16 -9.08 6.14
N TYR A 337 -3.48 -9.22 6.25
CA TYR A 337 -4.27 -8.70 7.37
C TYR A 337 -4.01 -9.49 8.65
N ALA A 338 -4.02 -10.82 8.58
CA ALA A 338 -3.71 -11.72 9.71
C ALA A 338 -2.38 -11.40 10.39
N PHE A 339 -1.29 -11.21 9.65
CA PHE A 339 0.03 -10.95 10.23
C PHE A 339 0.25 -9.49 10.61
N SER A 340 -0.40 -8.55 9.92
CA SER A 340 -0.49 -7.16 10.39
C SER A 340 -1.19 -7.11 11.77
N ALA A 341 -2.24 -7.92 11.96
CA ALA A 341 -2.90 -8.05 13.25
C ALA A 341 -2.01 -8.78 14.27
N ALA A 342 -1.39 -9.89 13.89
CA ALA A 342 -0.54 -10.71 14.76
C ALA A 342 0.56 -9.88 15.42
N LYS A 343 1.26 -9.04 14.66
CA LYS A 343 2.31 -8.15 15.17
C LYS A 343 1.80 -7.21 16.29
N ARG A 344 0.54 -6.78 16.24
CA ARG A 344 -0.03 -5.77 17.16
C ARG A 344 -0.73 -6.38 18.37
N VAL A 345 -1.47 -7.46 18.18
CA VAL A 345 -2.17 -8.11 19.31
C VAL A 345 -1.22 -8.76 20.30
N GLY A 346 -0.04 -9.18 19.83
CA GLY A 346 0.99 -9.80 20.66
C GLY A 346 0.57 -11.13 21.29
N ALA A 347 1.46 -11.69 22.13
CA ALA A 347 1.28 -13.00 22.73
C ALA A 347 0.11 -13.12 23.72
N THR A 348 -0.46 -11.99 24.15
CA THR A 348 -1.63 -11.93 25.03
C THR A 348 -2.95 -11.89 24.26
N GLY A 349 -2.91 -11.63 22.94
CA GLY A 349 -4.06 -11.61 22.05
C GLY A 349 -4.21 -12.91 21.26
N ARG A 350 -4.98 -12.82 20.17
CA ARG A 350 -5.24 -13.97 19.29
C ARG A 350 -5.61 -13.54 17.88
N VAL A 351 -5.16 -14.29 16.88
CA VAL A 351 -5.64 -14.18 15.49
C VAL A 351 -6.16 -15.53 15.01
N LEU A 352 -7.38 -15.59 14.50
CA LEU A 352 -7.90 -16.74 13.75
C LEU A 352 -7.81 -16.41 12.25
N ALA A 353 -6.85 -17.00 11.54
CA ALA A 353 -6.69 -16.83 10.09
C ALA A 353 -7.36 -18.00 9.37
N ILE A 354 -8.42 -17.72 8.61
CA ILE A 354 -9.26 -18.73 7.95
C ILE A 354 -8.98 -18.70 6.46
N GLU A 355 -8.55 -19.83 5.92
CA GLU A 355 -8.13 -19.93 4.52
C GLU A 355 -8.44 -21.33 3.97
N PRO A 356 -9.24 -21.46 2.90
CA PRO A 356 -9.56 -22.75 2.31
C PRO A 356 -8.45 -23.33 1.42
N PHE A 357 -7.61 -22.52 0.78
CA PHE A 357 -6.64 -22.99 -0.19
C PHE A 357 -5.37 -23.54 0.47
N SER A 358 -5.05 -24.81 0.21
CA SER A 358 -3.96 -25.52 0.89
C SER A 358 -2.58 -24.89 0.72
N ALA A 359 -2.29 -24.29 -0.44
CA ALA A 359 -1.01 -23.57 -0.63
C ALA A 359 -0.91 -22.34 0.28
N CYS A 360 -1.98 -21.55 0.38
CA CYS A 360 -2.04 -20.39 1.27
C CYS A 360 -1.98 -20.81 2.74
N VAL A 361 -2.66 -21.90 3.13
CA VAL A 361 -2.52 -22.48 4.48
C VAL A 361 -1.06 -22.83 4.80
N ASN A 362 -0.30 -23.36 3.84
CA ASN A 362 1.13 -23.63 4.05
C ASN A 362 1.94 -22.34 4.24
N TYR A 363 1.65 -21.29 3.46
CA TYR A 363 2.28 -19.98 3.61
C TYR A 363 1.98 -19.33 4.97
N LEU A 364 0.73 -19.42 5.43
CA LEU A 364 0.32 -18.92 6.74
C LEU A 364 1.09 -19.64 7.86
N ASN A 365 1.11 -20.98 7.83
CA ASN A 365 1.83 -21.76 8.85
C ASN A 365 3.34 -21.48 8.86
N GLU A 366 3.95 -21.33 7.68
CA GLU A 366 5.36 -20.98 7.60
C GLU A 366 5.65 -19.58 8.14
N THR A 367 4.78 -18.61 7.82
CA THR A 367 4.91 -17.25 8.35
C THR A 367 4.79 -17.24 9.87
N CYS A 368 3.85 -18.01 10.46
CA CYS A 368 3.79 -18.20 11.90
C CYS A 368 5.10 -18.76 12.46
N ARG A 369 5.68 -19.77 11.80
CA ARG A 369 6.92 -20.44 12.24
C ARG A 369 8.13 -19.51 12.22
N VAL A 370 8.32 -18.75 11.15
CA VAL A 370 9.49 -17.87 10.96
C VAL A 370 9.44 -16.66 11.89
N ASN A 371 8.25 -16.13 12.16
CA ASN A 371 8.06 -14.96 13.04
C ASN A 371 7.75 -15.33 14.50
N GLN A 372 7.58 -16.63 14.81
CA GLN A 372 7.19 -17.12 16.15
C GLN A 372 5.86 -16.55 16.65
N PHE A 373 4.88 -16.43 15.75
CA PHE A 373 3.53 -15.95 16.09
C PHE A 373 2.65 -17.09 16.63
N ASP A 374 2.97 -17.55 17.84
CA ASP A 374 2.27 -18.67 18.50
C ASP A 374 0.78 -18.39 18.81
N TRP A 375 0.38 -17.11 18.79
CA TRP A 375 -1.00 -16.65 19.03
C TRP A 375 -1.86 -16.60 17.75
N VAL A 376 -1.33 -17.03 16.60
CA VAL A 376 -2.07 -17.16 15.35
C VAL A 376 -2.52 -18.60 15.15
N ASN A 377 -3.82 -18.83 15.01
CA ASN A 377 -4.38 -20.12 14.66
C ASN A 377 -4.82 -20.12 13.19
N VAL A 378 -4.12 -20.92 12.38
CA VAL A 378 -4.47 -21.14 10.97
C VAL A 378 -5.59 -22.17 10.88
N CYS A 379 -6.72 -21.77 10.33
CA CYS A 379 -7.93 -22.58 10.17
C CYS A 379 -8.08 -22.96 8.70
N ALA A 380 -7.58 -24.14 8.32
CA ALA A 380 -7.74 -24.68 6.98
C ALA A 380 -9.23 -25.00 6.70
N GLY A 381 -9.85 -24.24 5.79
CA GLY A 381 -11.25 -24.39 5.41
C GLY A 381 -11.94 -23.04 5.13
N ALA A 382 -13.16 -23.11 4.62
CA ALA A 382 -13.99 -21.94 4.30
C ALA A 382 -14.95 -21.61 5.44
N ALA A 383 -15.12 -20.31 5.73
CA ALA A 383 -16.23 -19.85 6.57
C ALA A 383 -17.51 -19.74 5.74
N SER A 384 -18.65 -20.16 6.30
CA SER A 384 -19.97 -20.09 5.64
C SER A 384 -21.11 -20.11 6.67
N ASP A 385 -22.34 -20.14 6.16
CA ASP A 385 -23.59 -20.31 6.90
C ASP A 385 -23.82 -21.73 7.48
N ARG A 386 -22.91 -22.68 7.25
CA ARG A 386 -23.04 -24.07 7.72
C ARG A 386 -21.70 -24.79 7.88
N ASN A 387 -21.72 -25.84 8.69
CA ASN A 387 -20.63 -26.81 8.80
C ASN A 387 -20.77 -27.91 7.73
N GLY A 388 -19.65 -28.39 7.19
CA GLY A 388 -19.65 -29.50 6.23
C GLY A 388 -18.42 -29.49 5.32
N LYS A 389 -18.63 -29.92 4.07
CA LYS A 389 -17.64 -29.84 2.99
C LYS A 389 -18.14 -28.87 1.91
N ALA A 390 -17.22 -28.23 1.22
CA ALA A 390 -17.50 -27.42 0.03
C ALA A 390 -16.45 -27.72 -1.06
N LYS A 391 -16.79 -27.41 -2.31
CA LYS A 391 -15.86 -27.48 -3.44
C LYS A 391 -15.31 -26.08 -3.71
N LEU A 392 -14.00 -25.93 -3.63
CA LEU A 392 -13.29 -24.71 -4.01
C LEU A 392 -12.86 -24.83 -5.48
N SER A 393 -13.25 -23.87 -6.31
CA SER A 393 -12.71 -23.77 -7.67
C SER A 393 -11.29 -23.24 -7.60
N VAL A 394 -10.31 -24.00 -8.11
CA VAL A 394 -8.91 -23.59 -8.08
C VAL A 394 -8.58 -22.86 -9.40
N GLY A 395 -8.43 -21.54 -9.31
CA GLY A 395 -7.99 -20.67 -10.39
C GLY A 395 -6.49 -20.80 -10.68
N LEU A 396 -6.00 -20.02 -11.66
CA LEU A 396 -4.57 -19.93 -11.98
C LEU A 396 -3.77 -19.11 -10.95
N ALA A 397 -4.45 -18.39 -10.05
CA ALA A 397 -3.92 -17.59 -8.95
C ALA A 397 -4.87 -17.77 -7.74
N SER A 398 -4.32 -17.65 -6.52
CA SER A 398 -5.08 -17.86 -5.28
C SER A 398 -6.23 -16.87 -5.07
N GLU A 399 -6.06 -15.66 -5.59
CA GLU A 399 -6.95 -14.49 -5.56
C GLU A 399 -8.12 -14.60 -6.57
N LEU A 400 -8.29 -15.77 -7.17
CA LEU A 400 -9.39 -16.08 -8.10
C LEU A 400 -10.13 -17.35 -7.67
N ASN A 401 -9.86 -17.83 -6.46
CA ASN A 401 -10.47 -19.05 -5.95
C ASN A 401 -11.81 -18.71 -5.31
N GLU A 402 -12.89 -19.26 -5.86
CA GLU A 402 -14.26 -19.04 -5.38
C GLU A 402 -14.85 -20.35 -4.82
N VAL A 403 -15.69 -20.24 -3.79
CA VAL A 403 -16.45 -21.38 -3.25
C VAL A 403 -17.65 -21.66 -4.15
N VAL A 404 -17.76 -22.90 -4.61
CA VAL A 404 -18.76 -23.29 -5.61
C VAL A 404 -19.81 -24.25 -5.03
N ALA A 405 -21.08 -23.99 -5.32
CA ALA A 405 -22.20 -24.80 -4.86
C ALA A 405 -22.24 -26.19 -5.53
N ASP A 406 -22.71 -27.19 -4.77
CA ASP A 406 -22.60 -28.62 -5.09
C ASP A 406 -23.30 -29.05 -6.40
N ASP A 407 -24.33 -28.30 -6.84
CA ASP A 407 -25.14 -28.58 -8.03
C ASP A 407 -24.63 -27.91 -9.33
N SER A 408 -23.52 -27.18 -9.26
CA SER A 408 -22.95 -26.53 -10.43
C SER A 408 -21.91 -27.42 -11.11
N VAL A 409 -22.00 -27.51 -12.44
CA VAL A 409 -21.01 -28.23 -13.25
C VAL A 409 -19.73 -27.40 -13.29
N VAL A 410 -18.83 -27.65 -12.34
CA VAL A 410 -17.52 -26.97 -12.32
C VAL A 410 -16.65 -27.53 -13.44
N SER A 411 -16.45 -26.74 -14.51
CA SER A 411 -15.48 -27.06 -15.55
C SER A 411 -14.08 -26.61 -15.08
N GLY A 412 -13.37 -27.45 -14.32
CA GLY A 412 -12.03 -27.11 -13.82
C GLY A 412 -11.50 -28.07 -12.76
N ASN A 413 -10.30 -27.77 -12.24
CA ASN A 413 -9.76 -28.42 -11.03
C ASN A 413 -10.47 -27.85 -9.80
N PHE A 414 -10.87 -28.72 -8.86
CA PHE A 414 -11.46 -28.32 -7.60
C PHE A 414 -10.77 -29.01 -6.43
N GLU A 415 -10.75 -28.34 -5.28
CA GLU A 415 -10.30 -28.89 -4.00
C GLU A 415 -11.53 -29.06 -3.09
N GLU A 416 -11.64 -30.21 -2.42
CA GLU A 416 -12.67 -30.38 -1.38
C GLU A 416 -12.12 -29.85 -0.06
N VAL A 417 -12.79 -28.84 0.49
CA VAL A 417 -12.35 -28.14 1.70
C VAL A 417 -13.38 -28.31 2.81
N ASP A 418 -12.91 -28.25 4.05
CA ASP A 418 -13.82 -28.13 5.20
C ASP A 418 -14.53 -26.78 5.16
N CYS A 419 -15.77 -26.78 5.59
CA CYS A 419 -16.61 -25.60 5.70
C CYS A 419 -17.14 -25.51 7.13
N PHE A 420 -17.12 -24.31 7.72
CA PHE A 420 -17.57 -24.09 9.09
C PHE A 420 -18.25 -22.74 9.28
N THR A 421 -19.12 -22.64 10.28
CA THR A 421 -19.64 -21.36 10.77
C THR A 421 -18.60 -20.69 11.66
N LEU A 422 -18.54 -19.35 11.69
CA LEU A 422 -17.63 -18.66 12.62
C LEU A 422 -17.98 -19.03 14.06
N ASP A 423 -19.26 -19.15 14.39
CA ASP A 423 -19.69 -19.55 15.73
C ASP A 423 -19.11 -20.91 16.16
N SER A 424 -19.02 -21.88 15.25
CA SER A 424 -18.44 -23.20 15.54
C SER A 424 -16.92 -23.14 15.76
N LEU A 425 -16.22 -22.22 15.09
CA LEU A 425 -14.80 -21.98 15.34
C LEU A 425 -14.57 -21.33 16.70
N LEU A 426 -15.44 -20.40 17.10
CA LEU A 426 -15.35 -19.77 18.42
C LEU A 426 -15.46 -20.82 19.53
N ASP A 427 -16.35 -21.81 19.36
CA ASP A 427 -16.44 -22.95 20.30
C ASP A 427 -15.18 -23.82 20.27
N LYS A 428 -14.69 -24.16 19.07
CA LYS A 428 -13.50 -25.00 18.89
C LYS A 428 -12.26 -24.42 19.56
N TYR A 429 -12.06 -23.11 19.47
CA TYR A 429 -10.89 -22.42 20.02
C TYR A 429 -11.15 -21.76 21.38
N ASP A 430 -12.32 -21.95 21.98
CA ASP A 430 -12.73 -21.33 23.25
C ASP A 430 -12.57 -19.79 23.24
N VAL A 431 -13.02 -19.15 22.16
CA VAL A 431 -12.94 -17.69 22.01
C VAL A 431 -14.05 -17.02 22.83
N LYS A 432 -13.67 -16.03 23.65
CA LYS A 432 -14.57 -15.31 24.58
C LYS A 432 -14.86 -13.86 24.21
N ARG A 433 -14.19 -13.35 23.19
CA ARG A 433 -14.35 -12.00 22.63
C ARG A 433 -13.81 -12.01 21.21
N VAL A 434 -14.38 -11.17 20.36
CA VAL A 434 -13.84 -10.82 19.04
C VAL A 434 -13.90 -9.31 18.94
N ASP A 435 -12.77 -8.68 18.64
CA ASP A 435 -12.65 -7.23 18.57
C ASP A 435 -12.78 -6.75 17.11
N PHE A 436 -12.18 -7.49 16.19
CA PHE A 436 -12.26 -7.25 14.74
C PHE A 436 -12.55 -8.52 13.95
N LEU A 437 -13.32 -8.34 12.87
CA LEU A 437 -13.58 -9.36 11.85
C LEU A 437 -13.27 -8.77 10.46
N LYS A 438 -12.26 -9.29 9.77
CA LYS A 438 -12.09 -9.07 8.33
C LYS A 438 -12.79 -10.18 7.55
N ILE A 439 -13.51 -9.80 6.51
CA ILE A 439 -14.14 -10.72 5.56
C ILE A 439 -13.68 -10.38 4.14
N ASP A 440 -13.05 -11.34 3.49
CA ASP A 440 -12.62 -11.29 2.10
C ASP A 440 -12.87 -12.67 1.47
N ALA A 441 -14.12 -12.96 1.16
CA ALA A 441 -14.55 -14.32 0.85
C ALA A 441 -14.90 -14.49 -0.63
N GLU A 442 -14.37 -13.61 -1.50
CA GLU A 442 -14.53 -13.62 -2.95
C GLU A 442 -16.01 -13.78 -3.36
N GLY A 443 -16.88 -12.96 -2.76
CA GLY A 443 -18.33 -12.95 -3.03
C GLY A 443 -19.18 -13.83 -2.10
N HIS A 444 -18.57 -14.48 -1.10
CA HIS A 444 -19.25 -15.33 -0.11
C HIS A 444 -19.45 -14.64 1.25
N GLU A 445 -19.26 -13.32 1.33
CA GLU A 445 -19.25 -12.55 2.58
C GLU A 445 -20.59 -12.64 3.33
N LEU A 446 -21.71 -12.61 2.61
CA LEU A 446 -23.05 -12.67 3.21
C LEU A 446 -23.29 -14.01 3.91
N GLN A 447 -22.79 -15.11 3.34
CA GLN A 447 -22.92 -16.44 3.90
C GLN A 447 -22.04 -16.60 5.14
N VAL A 448 -20.83 -16.04 5.14
CA VAL A 448 -19.99 -15.93 6.33
C VAL A 448 -20.75 -15.23 7.46
N LEU A 449 -21.35 -14.07 7.18
CA LEU A 449 -22.13 -13.30 8.16
C LEU A 449 -23.35 -14.08 8.69
N LYS A 450 -24.09 -14.77 7.81
CA LYS A 450 -25.21 -15.64 8.22
C LYS A 450 -24.79 -16.81 9.13
N GLY A 451 -23.53 -17.23 9.06
CA GLY A 451 -22.92 -18.23 9.97
C GLY A 451 -22.29 -17.63 11.22
N SER A 452 -22.57 -16.37 11.54
CA SER A 452 -21.91 -15.61 12.60
C SER A 452 -22.91 -15.00 13.59
N ASP A 453 -24.06 -15.64 13.80
CA ASP A 453 -25.17 -15.07 14.57
C ASP A 453 -24.75 -14.74 16.02
N ARG A 454 -24.12 -15.70 16.71
CA ARG A 454 -23.64 -15.48 18.09
C ARG A 454 -22.53 -14.44 18.12
N LEU A 455 -21.58 -14.52 17.19
CA LEU A 455 -20.50 -13.54 17.06
C LEU A 455 -21.03 -12.10 16.95
N LEU A 456 -22.01 -11.87 16.07
CA LEU A 456 -22.58 -10.54 15.84
C LEU A 456 -23.43 -10.06 17.02
N GLN A 457 -24.20 -10.95 17.66
CA GLN A 457 -25.08 -10.58 18.78
C GLN A 457 -24.34 -10.42 20.12
N GLU A 458 -23.39 -11.31 20.42
CA GLU A 458 -22.71 -11.32 21.72
C GLU A 458 -21.45 -10.46 21.77
N PHE A 459 -20.67 -10.42 20.67
CA PHE A 459 -19.39 -9.73 20.64
C PHE A 459 -19.43 -8.42 19.86
N ALA A 460 -20.29 -8.32 18.84
CA ALA A 460 -20.46 -7.13 18.01
C ALA A 460 -19.11 -6.49 17.60
N PRO A 461 -18.21 -7.23 16.91
CA PRO A 461 -16.89 -6.69 16.55
C PRO A 461 -16.99 -5.57 15.52
N ILE A 462 -15.92 -4.80 15.36
CA ILE A 462 -15.74 -3.95 14.18
C ILE A 462 -15.50 -4.87 12.97
N ILE A 463 -16.19 -4.62 11.87
CA ILE A 463 -16.09 -5.47 10.67
C ILE A 463 -15.45 -4.66 9.54
N LEU A 464 -14.44 -5.22 8.90
CA LEU A 464 -13.92 -4.75 7.62
C LEU A 464 -14.30 -5.80 6.58
N TYR A 465 -15.00 -5.46 5.52
CA TYR A 465 -15.39 -6.44 4.51
C TYR A 465 -15.13 -5.95 3.09
N GLU A 466 -14.82 -6.89 2.19
CA GLU A 466 -14.68 -6.62 0.76
C GLU A 466 -16.04 -6.31 0.13
N ASN A 467 -16.14 -5.16 -0.52
CA ASN A 467 -17.37 -4.68 -1.14
C ASN A 467 -17.49 -5.05 -2.62
N ILE A 468 -16.47 -5.61 -3.24
CA ILE A 468 -16.50 -5.95 -4.67
C ILE A 468 -16.97 -7.40 -4.83
N ALA A 469 -18.22 -7.61 -5.22
CA ALA A 469 -18.71 -8.94 -5.61
C ALA A 469 -18.40 -9.20 -7.08
N GLY A 470 -17.13 -9.51 -7.41
CA GLY A 470 -16.68 -9.83 -8.76
C GLY A 470 -17.09 -8.80 -9.82
N ALA A 471 -17.65 -9.25 -10.95
CA ALA A 471 -18.07 -8.40 -12.07
C ALA A 471 -19.37 -7.60 -11.85
N GLN A 472 -20.01 -7.68 -10.67
CA GLN A 472 -21.39 -7.22 -10.41
C GLN A 472 -21.50 -5.89 -9.65
N GLY A 473 -20.39 -5.28 -9.22
CA GLY A 473 -20.40 -4.03 -8.47
C GLY A 473 -20.44 -4.22 -6.94
N SER A 474 -20.94 -3.21 -6.22
CA SER A 474 -20.93 -3.14 -4.75
C SER A 474 -21.80 -4.20 -4.06
N ASN A 475 -21.34 -4.73 -2.93
CA ASN A 475 -21.98 -5.79 -2.15
C ASN A 475 -23.12 -5.26 -1.25
N LEU A 476 -24.18 -4.74 -1.88
CA LEU A 476 -25.36 -4.21 -1.19
C LEU A 476 -26.05 -5.22 -0.25
N PRO A 477 -26.16 -6.53 -0.58
CA PRO A 477 -26.77 -7.50 0.33
C PRO A 477 -26.06 -7.61 1.69
N VAL A 478 -24.73 -7.51 1.71
CA VAL A 478 -23.95 -7.46 2.96
C VAL A 478 -24.24 -6.19 3.75
N ALA A 479 -24.26 -5.05 3.06
CA ALA A 479 -24.56 -3.77 3.68
C ALA A 479 -25.94 -3.75 4.35
N ASP A 480 -26.96 -4.28 3.67
CA ASP A 480 -28.32 -4.35 4.20
C ASP A 480 -28.41 -5.30 5.40
N TYR A 481 -27.77 -6.47 5.32
CA TYR A 481 -27.70 -7.41 6.44
C TYR A 481 -27.04 -6.80 7.69
N LEU A 482 -25.90 -6.12 7.52
CA LEU A 482 -25.20 -5.47 8.63
C LEU A 482 -26.03 -4.34 9.27
N ARG A 483 -26.77 -3.57 8.45
CA ARG A 483 -27.71 -2.56 8.98
C ARG A 483 -28.84 -3.20 9.78
N GLU A 484 -29.36 -4.34 9.36
CA GLU A 484 -30.35 -5.12 10.12
C GLU A 484 -29.77 -5.61 11.46
N CYS A 485 -28.46 -5.92 11.49
CA CYS A 485 -27.70 -6.23 12.71
C CYS A 485 -27.27 -4.99 13.52
N ASN A 486 -27.84 -3.81 13.27
CA ASN A 486 -27.56 -2.56 14.00
C ASN A 486 -26.12 -2.01 13.82
N TYR A 487 -25.52 -2.21 12.65
CA TYR A 487 -24.23 -1.59 12.29
C TYR A 487 -24.42 -0.29 11.49
N LYS A 488 -23.47 0.64 11.65
CA LYS A 488 -23.25 1.78 10.73
C LYS A 488 -22.09 1.48 9.80
N LEU A 489 -22.21 1.92 8.55
CA LEU A 489 -21.24 1.66 7.50
C LEU A 489 -20.45 2.92 7.16
N PHE A 490 -19.16 2.75 6.88
CA PHE A 490 -18.22 3.83 6.60
C PHE A 490 -17.22 3.40 5.51
N TYR A 491 -16.72 4.37 4.75
CA TYR A 491 -15.45 4.22 4.04
C TYR A 491 -14.37 5.00 4.79
N TYR A 492 -13.12 4.58 4.61
CA TYR A 492 -11.98 5.17 5.28
C TYR A 492 -11.31 6.24 4.41
N GLN A 493 -11.09 7.41 4.99
CA GLN A 493 -10.24 8.45 4.40
C GLN A 493 -8.87 8.40 5.06
N PRO A 494 -7.83 7.91 4.36
CA PRO A 494 -6.48 7.83 4.88
C PRO A 494 -5.90 9.22 5.17
N TYR A 495 -4.82 9.24 5.96
CA TYR A 495 -4.08 10.44 6.41
C TYR A 495 -4.84 11.39 7.34
N LEU A 496 -6.11 11.70 7.07
CA LEU A 496 -7.00 12.39 8.01
C LEU A 496 -7.65 11.41 9.00
N LYS A 497 -7.53 10.10 8.76
CA LYS A 497 -8.04 9.03 9.62
C LYS A 497 -9.53 9.15 9.91
N ASN A 498 -10.29 9.62 8.92
CA ASN A 498 -11.73 9.84 9.05
C ASN A 498 -12.51 8.62 8.57
N LEU A 499 -13.58 8.30 9.30
CA LEU A 499 -14.61 7.39 8.84
C LEU A 499 -15.76 8.21 8.27
N ILE A 500 -16.00 8.09 6.97
CA ILE A 500 -17.04 8.84 6.29
C ILE A 500 -18.29 7.96 6.17
N PRO A 501 -19.43 8.35 6.76
CA PRO A 501 -20.65 7.54 6.77
C PRO A 501 -21.16 7.23 5.36
N ILE A 502 -21.70 6.03 5.20
CA ILE A 502 -22.32 5.55 3.96
C ILE A 502 -23.83 5.45 4.15
N GLU A 503 -24.55 6.41 3.55
CA GLU A 503 -25.99 6.59 3.75
C GLU A 503 -26.80 6.05 2.56
N ILE A 504 -26.29 6.18 1.32
CA ILE A 504 -27.04 5.86 0.09
C ILE A 504 -26.21 4.96 -0.82
N GLY A 505 -26.86 4.10 -1.62
CA GLY A 505 -26.22 3.12 -2.50
C GLY A 505 -25.12 3.65 -3.45
N HIS A 506 -25.14 4.93 -3.83
CA HIS A 506 -24.08 5.53 -4.66
C HIS A 506 -22.74 5.69 -3.93
N ASP A 507 -22.75 5.77 -2.60
CA ASP A 507 -21.55 5.95 -1.77
C ASP A 507 -20.66 4.68 -1.77
N PHE A 508 -21.20 3.55 -2.22
CA PHE A 508 -20.46 2.30 -2.34
C PHE A 508 -19.62 2.20 -3.62
N GLN A 509 -19.82 3.11 -4.59
CA GLN A 509 -19.11 3.04 -5.87
C GLN A 509 -17.64 3.46 -5.71
N GLY A 510 -16.72 2.59 -6.14
CA GLY A 510 -15.28 2.87 -6.14
C GLY A 510 -14.55 2.56 -4.83
N ASN A 511 -15.26 2.12 -3.78
CA ASN A 511 -14.67 1.68 -2.52
C ASN A 511 -14.50 0.16 -2.52
N LEU A 512 -13.24 -0.30 -2.40
CA LEU A 512 -12.88 -1.72 -2.36
C LEU A 512 -13.38 -2.38 -1.06
N ASN A 513 -13.10 -1.77 0.08
CA ASN A 513 -13.49 -2.28 1.39
C ASN A 513 -14.44 -1.30 2.11
N ILE A 514 -15.24 -1.83 3.03
CA ILE A 514 -16.18 -1.07 3.85
C ILE A 514 -15.99 -1.45 5.31
N ILE A 515 -16.07 -0.45 6.19
CA ILE A 515 -15.98 -0.63 7.64
C ILE A 515 -17.38 -0.55 8.22
N ALA A 516 -17.78 -1.56 8.99
CA ALA A 516 -19.00 -1.57 9.76
C ALA A 516 -18.68 -1.49 11.26
N ILE A 517 -19.32 -0.53 11.94
CA ILE A 517 -19.18 -0.32 13.39
C ILE A 517 -20.53 -0.56 14.07
N PRO A 518 -20.59 -1.37 15.14
CA PRO A 518 -21.83 -1.62 15.88
C PRO A 518 -22.35 -0.33 16.57
N GLN A 519 -23.67 -0.20 16.73
CA GLN A 519 -24.30 0.94 17.44
C GLN A 519 -24.63 0.65 18.90
#